data_AF-A0A7C6ET78-F1
#
_entry.id   AF-A0A7C6ET78-F1
#
_cell.length_a   1.000
_cell.length_b   1.000
_cell.length_c   1.000
_cell.angle_alpha   90.00
_cell.angle_beta   90.00
_cell.angle_gamma   90.00
#
_symmetry.space_group_name_H-M   'P 1'
#
loop_
_entity.id
_entity.type
_entity.pdbx_description
1 polymer ?
#
loop_
_entity_poly.entity_id
_entity_poly.type
_entity_poly.pdbx_seq_one_letter_code
_entity_poly.pdbx_strand_id
1 'polypeptide(L)'
;MTSVDLYTSLPPRALEGLTAEGFWQVLHDMARKGLLEESLITPQNLLMVGLGPFVFPVELSGKNRRNRIWLYKPLVERQELLAYLEAQLYLAARDSFGPSSPPAHQLEELLDAMRTTPPEPTRFPPP
;
A
#
# COMPACT_ATOMS: atom_id res chain seq x y z
N MET A 1 -8.53 1.99 -2.77
CA MET A 1 -8.76 1.97 -1.31
C MET A 1 -7.98 3.12 -0.68
N THR A 2 -8.45 3.76 0.40
CA THR A 2 -7.67 4.86 1.01
C THR A 2 -6.56 4.32 1.93
N SER A 3 -5.53 5.11 2.22
CA SER A 3 -4.49 4.74 3.19
C SER A 3 -5.04 4.43 4.59
N VAL A 4 -6.08 5.15 5.01
CA VAL A 4 -6.69 4.95 6.33
C VAL A 4 -7.41 3.60 6.36
N ASP A 5 -8.22 3.30 5.34
CA ASP A 5 -8.94 2.03 5.24
C ASP A 5 -7.94 0.86 5.25
N LEU A 6 -6.89 0.96 4.43
CA LEU A 6 -5.80 -0.02 4.37
C LEU A 6 -5.16 -0.25 5.74
N TYR A 7 -4.74 0.82 6.43
CA TYR A 7 -4.08 0.71 7.73
C TYR A 7 -4.99 0.04 8.78
N THR A 8 -6.28 0.39 8.79
CA THR A 8 -7.25 -0.18 9.74
C THR A 8 -7.66 -1.62 9.42
N SER A 9 -7.49 -2.07 8.17
CA SER A 9 -7.78 -3.43 7.75
C SER A 9 -6.68 -4.44 8.09
N LEU A 10 -5.50 -3.97 8.50
CA LEU A 10 -4.38 -4.86 8.83
C LEU A 10 -4.61 -5.59 10.16
N PRO A 11 -4.25 -6.88 10.25
CA PRO A 11 -4.33 -7.60 11.51
C PRO A 11 -3.36 -6.99 12.54
N PRO A 12 -3.68 -7.02 13.86
CA PRO A 12 -2.85 -6.41 14.89
C PRO A 12 -1.38 -6.84 14.87
N ARG A 13 -1.12 -8.11 14.55
CA ARG A 13 0.24 -8.67 14.40
C ARG A 13 1.04 -7.99 13.28
N ALA A 14 0.40 -7.59 12.18
CA ALA A 14 1.05 -6.85 11.09
C ALA A 14 1.31 -5.38 11.45
N LEU A 15 0.64 -4.86 12.48
CA LEU A 15 0.82 -3.50 13.00
C LEU A 15 1.85 -3.43 14.14
N GLU A 16 2.30 -4.57 14.67
CA GLU A 16 3.32 -4.59 15.73
C GLU A 16 4.60 -3.91 15.27
N GLY A 17 4.97 -2.81 15.93
CA GLY A 17 6.15 -2.01 15.58
C GLY A 17 5.99 -1.09 14.36
N LEU A 18 4.83 -1.08 13.71
CA LEU A 18 4.56 -0.23 12.55
C LEU A 18 3.75 1.00 12.95
N THR A 19 4.33 2.20 12.80
CA THR A 19 3.61 3.45 12.99
C THR A 19 2.80 3.82 11.74
N ALA A 20 1.78 4.66 11.87
CA ALA A 20 1.03 5.17 10.72
C ALA A 20 1.93 5.88 9.69
N GLU A 21 2.92 6.65 10.15
CA GLU A 21 3.91 7.30 9.28
C GLU A 21 4.78 6.28 8.54
N GLY A 22 5.28 5.26 9.25
CA GLY A 22 6.05 4.18 8.64
C GLY A 22 5.24 3.40 7.60
N PHE A 23 3.97 3.13 7.89
CA PHE A 23 3.07 2.49 6.94
C PHE A 23 2.87 3.33 5.67
N TRP A 24 2.64 4.64 5.80
CA TRP A 24 2.50 5.52 4.64
C TRP A 24 3.79 5.60 3.82
N GLN A 25 4.95 5.60 4.47
CA GLN A 25 6.23 5.58 3.78
C GLN A 25 6.42 4.31 2.96
N VAL A 26 6.01 3.15 3.50
CA VAL A 26 6.02 1.88 2.77
C VAL A 26 5.11 1.94 1.53
N LEU A 27 3.89 2.50 1.66
CA LEU A 27 2.98 2.66 0.52
C LEU A 27 3.56 3.56 -0.59
N HIS A 28 4.16 4.70 -0.21
CA HIS A 28 4.86 5.57 -1.17
C HIS A 28 6.02 4.84 -1.85
N ASP A 29 6.82 4.08 -1.11
CA ASP A 29 7.93 3.32 -1.68
C ASP A 29 7.45 2.22 -2.63
N MET A 30 6.34 1.56 -2.32
CA MET A 30 5.70 0.59 -3.21
C MET A 30 5.17 1.26 -4.48
N ALA A 31 4.58 2.46 -4.38
CA ALA A 31 4.14 3.23 -5.53
C ALA A 31 5.33 3.64 -6.41
N ARG A 32 6.42 4.12 -5.81
CA ARG A 32 7.67 4.45 -6.53
C ARG A 32 8.31 3.25 -7.23
N LYS A 33 8.16 2.05 -6.67
CA LYS A 33 8.61 0.78 -7.28
C LYS A 33 7.66 0.26 -8.36
N GLY A 34 6.54 0.94 -8.62
CA GLY A 34 5.56 0.54 -9.63
C GLY A 34 4.67 -0.63 -9.20
N LEU A 35 4.61 -0.96 -7.90
CA LEU A 35 3.76 -2.02 -7.37
C LEU A 35 2.33 -1.54 -7.10
N LEU A 36 2.19 -0.24 -6.83
CA LEU A 36 0.93 0.44 -6.57
C LEU A 36 0.83 1.68 -7.46
N GLU A 37 -0.39 2.01 -7.86
CA GLU A 37 -0.75 3.34 -8.32
C GLU A 37 -1.24 4.15 -7.12
N GLU A 38 -0.76 5.39 -7.01
CA GLU A 38 -1.12 6.32 -5.95
C GLU A 38 -1.76 7.57 -6.54
N SER A 39 -2.90 8.01 -5.97
CA SER A 39 -3.63 9.19 -6.40
C SER A 39 -4.11 10.03 -5.21
N LEU A 40 -3.84 11.34 -5.22
CA LEU A 40 -4.28 12.24 -4.16
C LEU A 40 -5.75 12.60 -4.36
N ILE A 41 -6.58 12.32 -3.35
CA ILE A 41 -8.02 12.64 -3.39
C ILE A 41 -8.43 13.81 -2.49
N THR A 42 -7.54 14.28 -1.61
CA THR A 42 -7.83 15.49 -0.83
C THR A 42 -7.99 16.68 -1.77
N PRO A 43 -9.10 17.43 -1.70
CA PRO A 43 -9.29 18.66 -2.47
C PRO A 43 -8.12 19.62 -2.26
N GLN A 44 -7.61 20.20 -3.33
CA GLN A 44 -6.51 21.15 -3.26
C GLN A 44 -7.05 22.57 -3.47
N ASN A 45 -6.81 23.46 -2.50
CA ASN A 45 -7.08 24.88 -2.64
C ASN A 45 -5.77 25.58 -2.97
N LEU A 46 -5.34 25.44 -4.21
CA LEU A 46 -4.08 25.99 -4.67
C LEU A 46 -4.23 27.46 -5.07
N LEU A 47 -3.37 28.31 -4.50
CA LEU A 47 -3.08 29.63 -5.03
C LEU A 47 -1.75 29.56 -5.78
N MET A 48 -1.76 29.97 -7.05
CA MET A 48 -0.52 30.12 -7.82
C MET A 48 0.15 31.43 -7.42
N VAL A 49 1.30 31.36 -6.76
CA VAL A 49 2.07 32.54 -6.34
C VAL A 49 3.28 32.68 -7.27
N GLY A 50 3.43 33.87 -7.86
CA GLY A 50 4.56 34.22 -8.72
C GLY A 50 5.66 34.93 -7.94
N LEU A 51 6.90 34.49 -8.12
CA LEU A 51 8.09 35.14 -7.56
C LEU A 51 9.15 35.24 -8.68
N GLY A 52 9.03 36.31 -9.48
CA GLY A 52 9.82 36.49 -10.70
C GLY A 52 9.43 35.48 -11.79
N PRO A 53 10.39 34.79 -12.44
CA PRO A 53 10.08 33.82 -13.50
C PRO A 53 9.51 32.49 -12.97
N PHE A 54 9.40 32.32 -11.65
CA PHE A 54 8.93 31.09 -11.04
C PHE A 54 7.47 31.24 -10.57
N VAL A 55 6.63 30.29 -10.97
CA VAL A 55 5.27 30.14 -10.44
C VAL A 55 5.26 28.86 -9.62
N PHE A 56 4.86 28.95 -8.36
CA PHE A 56 4.69 27.78 -7.51
C PHE A 56 3.29 27.72 -6.89
N PRO A 57 2.68 26.52 -6.82
CA PRO A 57 1.39 26.33 -6.16
C PRO A 57 1.56 26.34 -4.64
N VAL A 58 0.71 27.10 -3.95
CA VAL A 58 0.63 27.15 -2.49
C VAL A 58 -0.77 26.69 -2.05
N GLU A 59 -0.83 25.64 -1.22
CA GLU A 59 -2.09 25.19 -0.62
C GLU A 59 -2.56 26.17 0.46
N LEU A 60 -3.72 26.80 0.25
CA LEU A 60 -4.31 27.78 1.15
C LEU A 60 -4.98 27.12 2.37
N SER A 61 -5.49 25.90 2.23
CA SER A 61 -6.16 25.21 3.33
C SER A 61 -5.16 24.48 4.21
N GLY A 62 -4.94 24.99 5.43
CA GLY A 62 -4.13 24.32 6.44
C GLY A 62 -4.65 22.92 6.81
N LYS A 63 -5.97 22.71 6.72
CA LYS A 63 -6.62 21.41 6.97
C LYS A 63 -6.27 20.41 5.86
N ASN A 64 -6.30 20.82 4.60
CA ASN A 64 -5.95 19.95 3.47
C ASN A 64 -4.45 19.65 3.44
N ARG A 65 -3.62 20.62 3.84
CA ARG A 65 -2.17 20.43 3.96
C ARG A 65 -1.81 19.36 5.00
N ARG A 66 -2.52 19.33 6.14
CA ARG A 66 -2.25 18.39 7.23
C ARG A 66 -2.92 17.03 7.06
N ASN A 67 -4.09 16.99 6.41
CA ASN A 67 -4.89 15.77 6.25
C ASN A 67 -4.98 15.36 4.77
N ARG A 68 -3.83 15.02 4.19
CA ARG A 68 -3.77 14.48 2.83
C ARG A 68 -4.19 13.00 2.85
N ILE A 69 -5.12 12.66 1.97
CA ILE A 69 -5.69 11.32 1.82
C ILE A 69 -5.39 10.87 0.40
N TRP A 70 -4.79 9.70 0.30
CA TRP A 70 -4.38 9.10 -0.94
C TRP A 70 -5.19 7.82 -1.19
N LEU A 71 -5.52 7.59 -2.45
CA LEU A 71 -6.02 6.32 -2.94
C LEU A 71 -4.86 5.50 -3.47
N TYR A 72 -4.85 4.23 -3.10
CA TYR A 72 -3.93 3.24 -3.63
C TYR A 72 -4.71 2.17 -4.40
N LYS A 73 -4.13 1.77 -5.53
CA LYS A 73 -4.61 0.68 -6.38
C LYS A 73 -3.45 -0.26 -6.69
N PRO A 74 -3.59 -1.58 -6.48
CA PRO A 74 -2.56 -2.52 -6.84
C PRO A 74 -2.42 -2.60 -8.36
N LEU A 75 -1.17 -2.61 -8.84
CA LEU A 75 -0.84 -2.83 -10.24
C LEU A 75 -0.48 -4.30 -10.52
N VAL A 76 -0.19 -5.07 -9.47
CA VAL A 76 0.12 -6.50 -9.57
C VAL A 76 -1.17 -7.31 -9.51
N GLU A 77 -1.32 -8.28 -10.41
CA GLU A 77 -2.48 -9.16 -10.39
C GLU A 77 -2.40 -10.15 -9.22
N ARG A 78 -3.56 -10.48 -8.62
CA ARG A 78 -3.62 -11.44 -7.51
C ARG A 78 -3.00 -12.79 -7.86
N GLN A 79 -3.13 -13.23 -9.11
CA GLN A 79 -2.59 -14.51 -9.59
C GLN A 79 -1.06 -14.50 -9.63
N GLU A 80 -0.45 -13.41 -10.08
CA GLU A 80 1.01 -13.24 -10.08
C GLU A 80 1.56 -13.26 -8.65
N LEU A 81 0.85 -12.61 -7.74
CA LEU A 81 1.24 -12.53 -6.33
C LEU A 81 1.11 -13.89 -5.63
N LEU A 82 0.06 -14.66 -5.93
CA LEU A 82 -0.09 -16.05 -5.48
C LEU A 82 1.03 -16.94 -6.02
N ALA A 83 1.30 -16.89 -7.33
CA ALA A 83 2.34 -17.68 -7.95
C ALA A 83 3.73 -17.37 -7.36
N TYR A 84 4.01 -16.10 -7.08
CA TYR A 84 5.24 -15.69 -6.41
C TYR A 84 5.35 -16.26 -4.99
N LEU A 85 4.28 -16.18 -4.19
CA LEU A 85 4.27 -16.72 -2.83
C LEU A 85 4.43 -18.24 -2.81
N GLU A 86 3.78 -18.95 -3.75
CA GLU A 86 3.93 -20.40 -3.90
C GLU A 86 5.36 -20.78 -4.28
N ALA A 87 5.99 -20.02 -5.19
CA ALA A 87 7.38 -20.22 -5.54
C ALA A 87 8.32 -19.98 -4.35
N GLN A 88 8.08 -18.94 -3.55
CA GLN A 88 8.86 -18.66 -2.33
C GLN A 88 8.69 -19.76 -1.28
N LEU A 89 7.48 -20.28 -1.09
CA LEU A 89 7.25 -21.43 -0.21
C LEU A 89 8.00 -22.67 -0.69
N TYR A 90 7.93 -22.95 -1.99
CA TYR A 90 8.64 -24.07 -2.58
C TYR A 90 10.15 -23.94 -2.37
N LEU A 91 10.69 -22.73 -2.57
CA LEU A 91 12.10 -22.44 -2.29
C LEU A 91 12.43 -22.56 -0.81
N ALA A 92 11.63 -22.02 0.11
CA ALA A 92 11.86 -22.15 1.54
C ALA A 92 11.79 -23.61 2.03
N ALA A 93 10.85 -24.40 1.50
CA ALA A 93 10.74 -25.82 1.78
C ALA A 93 11.95 -26.59 1.24
N ARG A 94 12.46 -26.20 0.07
CA ARG A 94 13.67 -26.78 -0.55
C ARG A 94 14.97 -26.34 0.13
N ASP A 95 15.03 -25.09 0.56
CA ASP A 95 16.14 -24.41 1.24
C ASP A 95 16.10 -24.61 2.76
N SER A 96 15.31 -25.56 3.27
CA SER A 96 15.47 -26.09 4.62
C SER A 96 16.85 -26.77 4.88
N PHE A 97 17.80 -26.55 3.96
CA PHE A 97 19.25 -26.74 4.06
C PHE A 97 20.09 -25.43 4.09
N GLY A 98 19.50 -24.23 4.28
CA GLY A 98 20.22 -22.94 4.27
C GLY A 98 19.62 -21.82 5.15
N PRO A 99 20.43 -20.90 5.72
CA PRO A 99 20.05 -20.04 6.85
C PRO A 99 19.30 -18.73 6.53
N SER A 100 18.89 -18.46 5.27
CA SER A 100 18.39 -17.14 4.86
C SER A 100 16.95 -17.07 4.34
N SER A 101 16.17 -18.15 4.42
CA SER A 101 14.77 -18.14 3.97
C SER A 101 13.81 -17.75 5.10
N PRO A 102 12.77 -16.94 4.81
CA PRO A 102 11.71 -16.67 5.77
C PRO A 102 11.03 -17.99 6.20
N PRO A 103 10.61 -18.10 7.46
CA PRO A 103 10.16 -19.39 7.98
C PRO A 103 8.82 -19.78 7.33
N ALA A 104 8.75 -21.00 6.79
CA ALA A 104 7.67 -21.49 5.92
C ALA A 104 6.25 -21.24 6.47
N HIS A 105 6.06 -21.32 7.78
CA HIS A 105 4.76 -21.09 8.43
C HIS A 105 4.18 -19.69 8.16
N GLN A 106 5.00 -18.64 8.05
CA GLN A 106 4.52 -17.28 7.80
C GLN A 106 4.00 -17.10 6.37
N LEU A 107 4.61 -17.82 5.43
CA LEU A 107 4.23 -17.79 4.02
C LEU A 107 2.98 -18.64 3.75
N GLU A 108 2.82 -19.77 4.46
CA GLU A 108 1.61 -20.60 4.40
C GLU A 108 0.38 -19.84 4.92
N GLU A 109 0.50 -19.13 6.05
CA GLU A 109 -0.56 -18.25 6.59
C GLU A 109 -0.97 -17.18 5.57
N LEU A 110 0.00 -16.60 4.85
CA LEU A 110 -0.23 -15.55 3.86
C LEU A 110 -0.95 -16.09 2.61
N LEU A 111 -0.59 -17.29 2.18
CA LEU A 111 -1.22 -17.97 1.05
C LEU A 111 -2.66 -18.38 1.36
N ASP A 112 -2.91 -18.89 2.55
CA ASP A 112 -4.26 -19.28 2.96
C ASP A 112 -5.17 -18.05 3.14
N ALA A 113 -4.64 -16.97 3.73
CA ALA A 113 -5.34 -15.70 3.82
C ALA A 113 -5.70 -15.12 2.44
N MET A 114 -4.78 -15.21 1.48
CA MET A 114 -5.05 -14.78 0.11
C MET A 114 -6.06 -15.66 -0.60
N ARG A 115 -6.04 -16.99 -0.41
CA ARG A 115 -6.96 -17.94 -1.05
C ARG A 115 -8.39 -17.84 -0.54
N THR A 116 -8.56 -17.53 0.74
CA THR A 116 -9.86 -17.50 1.44
C THR A 116 -10.58 -16.15 1.37
N THR A 117 -9.89 -15.05 1.05
CA THR A 117 -10.53 -13.74 0.88
C THR A 117 -11.26 -13.64 -0.47
N PRO A 118 -12.60 -13.47 -0.49
CA PRO A 118 -13.31 -13.18 -1.72
C PRO A 118 -12.90 -11.80 -2.27
N PRO A 119 -12.89 -11.59 -3.60
CA PRO A 119 -12.63 -10.26 -4.16
C PRO A 119 -13.67 -9.29 -3.61
N GLU A 120 -13.22 -8.29 -2.87
CA GLU A 120 -14.11 -7.29 -2.30
C GLU A 120 -14.80 -6.53 -3.45
N PRO A 121 -16.14 -6.43 -3.47
CA PRO A 121 -16.84 -5.73 -4.53
C PRO A 121 -16.43 -4.27 -4.48
N THR A 122 -15.86 -3.76 -5.57
CA THR A 122 -15.48 -2.37 -5.79
C THR A 122 -16.69 -1.47 -5.53
N ARG A 123 -16.86 -0.99 -4.30
CA ARG A 123 -17.87 0.01 -3.97
C ARG A 123 -17.34 1.36 -4.43
N PHE A 124 -17.61 1.68 -5.68
CA PHE A 124 -17.58 3.06 -6.14
C PHE A 124 -18.72 3.82 -5.44
N PRO A 125 -18.47 4.99 -4.83
CA PRO A 125 -19.57 5.89 -4.50
C PRO A 125 -20.26 6.34 -5.80
N PRO A 126 -21.60 6.48 -5.82
CA PRO A 126 -22.31 7.00 -6.98
C PRO A 126 -21.93 8.47 -7.26
N PRO A 127 -22.13 8.94 -8.51
CA PRO A 127 -21.76 10.28 -8.96
C PRO A 127 -22.53 11.41 -8.27
#